data_AF-A0AAX0Q5Y9-F1
#
_entry.id   AF-A0AAX0Q5Y9-F1
#
_cell.length_a   1.000
_cell.length_b   1.000
_cell.length_c   1.000
_cell.angle_alpha   90.00
_cell.angle_beta   90.00
_cell.angle_gamma   90.00
#
_symmetry.space_group_name_H-M   'P 1'
#
loop_
_entity.id
_entity.type
_entity.pdbx_description
1 polymer ?
#
loop_
_entity_poly.entity_id
_entity_poly.type
_entity_poly.pdbx_seq_one_letter_code
_entity_poly.pdbx_strand_id
1 'polypeptide(L)'
;MSVKVEASHDGIPHDKVMIIGAVISLVSLYIAIIGTVIGVDYLAFFGGFAAVGALIWGNSTIKKLCSYGIGTGVPSAGMLAFGSGLIALLFASTLGGFSIWIIPVAALVIALIVGLFLGWISNSVLNMKIPVMTRSIAELAAVGALALMGFGVVATGTVGFTGIATIEILGVTVYNASYLGAGVIAVSFMLGAIALQHPFNACLGPGEKQDRTNMLAIECGFLSMIIMAVISFVFVSLAAAWISLIVALIGWAVSYVKYIALSKRDAAAWLDAKPFSDAEE
;
A
#
# COMPACT_ATOMS: atom_id res chain seq x y z
N MET A 1 32.92 -18.64 10.17
CA MET A 1 31.63 -18.35 10.83
C MET A 1 30.61 -17.97 9.77
N SER A 2 29.70 -18.86 9.38
CA SER A 2 28.53 -18.45 8.59
C SER A 2 27.49 -17.90 9.57
N VAL A 3 27.47 -16.59 9.77
CA VAL A 3 26.41 -15.95 10.53
C VAL A 3 25.12 -16.23 9.76
N LYS A 4 24.25 -17.09 10.30
CA LYS A 4 22.89 -17.25 9.76
C LYS A 4 22.20 -15.90 9.92
N VAL A 5 21.89 -15.26 8.81
CA VAL A 5 21.04 -14.06 8.78
C VAL A 5 19.61 -14.53 9.02
N GLU A 6 19.23 -14.63 10.29
CA GLU A 6 17.86 -14.95 10.70
C GLU A 6 17.05 -13.65 10.80
N ALA A 7 15.81 -13.68 10.32
CA ALA A 7 14.95 -12.51 10.28
C ALA A 7 14.59 -12.03 11.70
N SER A 8 14.40 -10.71 11.88
CA SER A 8 13.94 -10.18 13.16
C SER A 8 12.53 -10.69 13.49
N HIS A 9 12.33 -11.11 14.74
CA HIS A 9 11.05 -11.68 15.19
C HIS A 9 10.01 -10.60 15.45
N ASP A 10 8.86 -10.73 14.79
CA ASP A 10 7.68 -9.89 14.98
C ASP A 10 6.79 -10.39 16.13
N GLY A 11 6.07 -9.47 16.78
CA GLY A 11 5.07 -9.82 17.80
C GLY A 11 3.83 -10.51 17.21
N ILE A 12 3.48 -10.18 15.97
CA ILE A 12 2.40 -10.80 15.19
C ILE A 12 3.03 -11.52 13.98
N PRO A 13 2.73 -12.82 13.77
CA PRO A 13 3.21 -13.56 12.61
C PRO A 13 2.86 -12.89 11.28
N HIS A 14 3.83 -12.81 10.38
CA HIS A 14 3.70 -12.19 9.06
C HIS A 14 2.48 -12.70 8.26
N ASP A 15 2.24 -14.01 8.25
CA ASP A 15 1.10 -14.59 7.52
C ASP A 15 -0.25 -14.07 8.02
N LYS A 16 -0.36 -13.78 9.34
CA LYS A 16 -1.56 -13.17 9.91
C LYS A 16 -1.70 -11.71 9.46
N VAL A 17 -0.61 -10.94 9.45
CA VAL A 17 -0.61 -9.54 8.98
C VAL A 17 -1.00 -9.47 7.50
N MET A 18 -0.45 -10.36 6.67
CA MET A 18 -0.81 -10.50 5.26
C MET A 18 -2.30 -10.75 5.08
N ILE A 19 -2.86 -11.75 5.78
CA ILE A 19 -4.30 -12.08 5.66
C ILE A 19 -5.16 -10.90 6.11
N ILE A 20 -4.82 -10.26 7.23
CA ILE A 20 -5.56 -9.10 7.74
C ILE A 20 -5.54 -7.96 6.71
N GLY A 21 -4.37 -7.61 6.19
CA GLY A 21 -4.22 -6.56 5.19
C GLY A 21 -5.01 -6.86 3.91
N ALA A 22 -4.88 -8.08 3.37
CA ALA A 22 -5.62 -8.50 2.19
C ALA A 22 -7.14 -8.48 2.39
N VAL A 23 -7.64 -8.94 3.55
CA VAL A 23 -9.08 -8.91 3.87
C VAL A 23 -9.58 -7.48 4.00
N ILE A 24 -8.86 -6.60 4.71
CA ILE A 24 -9.24 -5.18 4.82
C ILE A 24 -9.29 -4.55 3.42
N SER A 25 -8.29 -4.82 2.57
CA SER A 25 -8.25 -4.32 1.19
C SER A 25 -9.43 -4.79 0.35
N LEU A 26 -9.65 -6.10 0.28
CA LEU A 26 -10.70 -6.66 -0.56
C LEU A 26 -12.10 -6.25 -0.09
N VAL A 27 -12.38 -6.35 1.22
CA VAL A 27 -13.69 -5.96 1.77
C VAL A 27 -13.97 -4.49 1.49
N SER A 28 -12.98 -3.61 1.70
CA SER A 28 -13.18 -2.17 1.46
C SER A 28 -13.36 -1.85 -0.02
N LEU A 29 -12.64 -2.52 -0.92
CA LEU A 29 -12.86 -2.38 -2.37
C LEU A 29 -14.26 -2.87 -2.79
N TYR A 30 -14.75 -3.97 -2.21
CA TYR A 30 -16.09 -4.46 -2.49
C TYR A 30 -17.18 -3.51 -1.99
N ILE A 31 -16.99 -2.88 -0.83
CA ILE A 31 -17.90 -1.83 -0.34
C ILE A 31 -17.91 -0.64 -1.30
N ALA A 32 -16.75 -0.23 -1.83
CA ALA A 32 -16.69 0.83 -2.82
C ALA A 32 -17.39 0.46 -4.14
N ILE A 33 -17.25 -0.80 -4.61
CA ILE A 33 -17.97 -1.31 -5.80
C ILE A 33 -19.48 -1.26 -5.59
N ILE A 34 -19.96 -1.63 -4.40
CA ILE A 34 -21.39 -1.50 -4.08
C ILE A 34 -21.84 -0.04 -4.29
N GLY A 35 -21.04 0.93 -3.86
CA GLY A 35 -21.26 2.36 -4.13
C GLY A 35 -21.38 2.68 -5.61
N THR A 36 -20.42 2.23 -6.41
CA THR A 36 -20.45 2.40 -7.88
C THR A 36 -21.72 1.80 -8.50
N VAL A 37 -22.13 0.60 -8.06
CA VAL A 37 -23.29 -0.10 -8.63
C VAL A 37 -24.62 0.55 -8.25
N ILE A 38 -24.74 1.10 -7.04
CA ILE A 38 -25.95 1.82 -6.60
C ILE A 38 -25.95 3.29 -7.06
N GLY A 39 -24.89 3.76 -7.72
CA GLY A 39 -24.76 5.11 -8.23
C GLY A 39 -24.47 6.16 -7.16
N VAL A 40 -23.84 5.78 -6.04
CA VAL A 40 -23.39 6.72 -5.00
C VAL A 40 -21.87 6.70 -4.89
N ASP A 41 -21.27 7.87 -4.91
CA ASP A 41 -19.82 8.07 -4.79
C ASP A 41 -19.37 8.30 -3.33
N TYR A 42 -20.30 8.45 -2.38
CA TYR A 42 -19.99 8.60 -0.96
C TYR A 42 -19.22 7.44 -0.34
N LEU A 43 -19.19 6.26 -0.97
CA LEU A 43 -18.44 5.10 -0.51
C LEU A 43 -17.00 5.05 -1.07
N ALA A 44 -16.58 6.03 -1.88
CA ALA A 44 -15.24 6.11 -2.46
C ALA A 44 -14.13 6.11 -1.39
N PHE A 45 -14.38 6.67 -0.20
CA PHE A 45 -13.39 6.70 0.89
C PHE A 45 -12.96 5.30 1.36
N PHE A 46 -13.78 4.26 1.14
CA PHE A 46 -13.38 2.88 1.45
C PHE A 46 -12.19 2.43 0.58
N GLY A 47 -11.99 3.02 -0.60
CA GLY A 47 -10.75 2.83 -1.37
C GLY A 47 -9.50 3.23 -0.56
N GLY A 48 -9.60 4.25 0.29
CA GLY A 48 -8.51 4.69 1.16
C GLY A 48 -8.19 3.66 2.25
N PHE A 49 -9.22 3.08 2.87
CA PHE A 49 -9.04 1.95 3.79
C PHE A 49 -8.44 0.74 3.09
N ALA A 50 -8.81 0.52 1.83
CA ALA A 50 -8.21 -0.57 1.07
C ALA A 50 -6.72 -0.38 0.86
N ALA A 51 -6.29 0.84 0.54
CA ALA A 51 -4.89 1.19 0.41
C ALA A 51 -4.14 1.07 1.74
N VAL A 52 -4.72 1.56 2.85
CA VAL A 52 -4.14 1.41 4.20
C VAL A 52 -3.96 -0.07 4.56
N GLY A 53 -4.96 -0.91 4.32
CA GLY A 53 -4.87 -2.36 4.55
C GLY A 53 -3.74 -3.02 3.76
N ALA A 54 -3.58 -2.64 2.49
CA ALA A 54 -2.53 -3.14 1.62
C ALA A 54 -1.15 -2.71 2.13
N LEU A 55 -1.01 -1.45 2.56
CA LEU A 55 0.25 -0.91 3.10
C LEU A 55 0.65 -1.59 4.42
N ILE A 56 -0.29 -1.97 5.28
CA ILE A 56 0.01 -2.76 6.50
C ILE A 56 0.62 -4.12 6.14
N TRP A 57 0.01 -4.83 5.17
CA TRP A 57 0.58 -6.07 4.65
C TRP A 57 1.98 -5.82 4.07
N GLY A 58 2.10 -4.84 3.18
CA GLY A 58 3.35 -4.51 2.52
C GLY A 58 4.48 -4.14 3.48
N ASN A 59 4.20 -3.40 4.54
CA ASN A 59 5.19 -3.06 5.57
C ASN A 59 5.80 -4.32 6.20
N SER A 60 4.97 -5.32 6.52
CA SER A 60 5.47 -6.60 7.05
C SER A 60 6.32 -7.36 6.02
N THR A 61 5.92 -7.33 4.74
CA THR A 61 6.70 -7.94 3.65
C THR A 61 8.05 -7.22 3.44
N ILE A 62 8.07 -5.88 3.47
CA ILE A 62 9.30 -5.08 3.37
C ILE A 62 10.25 -5.41 4.50
N LYS A 63 9.77 -5.44 5.75
CA LYS A 63 10.60 -5.81 6.90
C LYS A 63 11.26 -7.18 6.71
N LYS A 64 10.48 -8.17 6.30
CA LYS A 64 10.97 -9.54 6.06
C LYS A 64 11.97 -9.62 4.89
N LEU A 65 11.76 -8.83 3.84
CA LEU A 65 12.70 -8.76 2.71
C LEU A 65 14.02 -8.09 3.15
N CYS A 66 13.93 -6.97 3.85
CA CYS A 66 15.07 -6.15 4.25
C CYS A 66 15.87 -6.74 5.41
N SER A 67 15.27 -7.62 6.24
CA SER A 67 16.00 -8.35 7.28
C SER A 67 17.09 -9.28 6.72
N TYR A 68 17.05 -9.61 5.43
CA TYR A 68 18.12 -10.35 4.75
C TYR A 68 19.28 -9.46 4.24
N GLY A 69 19.39 -8.21 4.72
CA GLY A 69 20.56 -7.36 4.47
C GLY A 69 20.45 -6.44 3.25
N ILE A 70 19.26 -6.23 2.68
CA ILE A 70 19.04 -5.31 1.54
C ILE A 70 18.85 -3.86 2.03
N GLY A 71 19.68 -3.38 2.95
CA GLY A 71 19.48 -2.09 3.63
C GLY A 71 19.27 -0.89 2.70
N THR A 72 19.90 -0.87 1.52
CA THR A 72 19.75 0.18 0.50
C THR A 72 18.64 -0.10 -0.53
N GLY A 73 18.01 -1.28 -0.52
CA GLY A 73 16.99 -1.68 -1.49
C GLY A 73 15.55 -1.47 -1.03
N VAL A 74 15.32 -0.86 0.12
CA VAL A 74 13.96 -0.51 0.59
C VAL A 74 13.24 0.39 -0.42
N PRO A 75 13.88 1.45 -0.97
CA PRO A 75 13.21 2.29 -1.96
C PRO A 75 12.91 1.56 -3.27
N SER A 76 13.83 0.72 -3.75
CA SER A 76 13.62 -0.03 -4.99
C SER A 76 12.54 -1.11 -4.87
N ALA A 77 12.40 -1.72 -3.69
CA ALA A 77 11.29 -2.65 -3.42
C ALA A 77 9.93 -1.96 -3.51
N GLY A 78 9.80 -0.73 -2.97
CA GLY A 78 8.59 0.08 -3.10
C GLY A 78 8.26 0.43 -4.57
N MET A 79 9.26 0.86 -5.34
CA MET A 79 9.06 1.18 -6.76
C MET A 79 8.71 -0.06 -7.59
N LEU A 80 9.33 -1.22 -7.33
CA LEU A 80 9.01 -2.47 -8.01
C LEU A 80 7.59 -2.97 -7.65
N ALA A 81 7.19 -2.84 -6.39
CA ALA A 81 5.86 -3.19 -5.91
C ALA A 81 4.78 -2.44 -6.70
N PHE A 82 4.91 -1.12 -6.79
CA PHE A 82 3.95 -0.27 -7.49
C PHE A 82 4.06 -0.38 -9.01
N GLY A 83 5.24 -0.65 -9.57
CA GLY A 83 5.43 -0.91 -11.00
C GLY A 83 4.72 -2.16 -11.47
N SER A 84 4.97 -3.28 -10.79
CA SER A 84 4.30 -4.56 -11.08
C SER A 84 2.81 -4.52 -10.74
N GLY A 85 2.45 -3.88 -9.63
CA GLY A 85 1.08 -3.67 -9.20
C GLY A 85 0.27 -2.81 -10.17
N LEU A 86 0.87 -1.78 -10.77
CA LEU A 86 0.23 -0.96 -11.80
C LEU A 86 -0.14 -1.78 -13.04
N ILE A 87 0.77 -2.63 -13.52
CA ILE A 87 0.50 -3.50 -14.68
C ILE A 87 -0.69 -4.42 -14.37
N ALA A 88 -0.69 -5.02 -13.18
CA ALA A 88 -1.76 -5.91 -12.75
C ALA A 88 -3.11 -5.18 -12.57
N LEU A 89 -3.10 -3.99 -11.97
CA LEU A 89 -4.27 -3.13 -11.83
C LEU A 89 -4.87 -2.81 -13.20
N LEU A 90 -4.08 -2.29 -14.13
CA LEU A 90 -4.58 -1.87 -15.44
C LEU A 90 -5.20 -3.05 -16.19
N PHE A 91 -4.54 -4.21 -16.18
CA PHE A 91 -5.07 -5.42 -16.81
C PHE A 91 -6.36 -5.89 -16.14
N ALA A 92 -6.40 -5.97 -14.81
CA ALA A 92 -7.59 -6.37 -14.06
C ALA A 92 -8.77 -5.42 -14.27
N SER A 93 -8.52 -4.10 -14.34
CA SER A 93 -9.56 -3.10 -14.58
C SER A 93 -10.23 -3.28 -15.94
N THR A 94 -9.55 -3.83 -16.96
CA THR A 94 -10.17 -4.13 -18.26
C THR A 94 -11.22 -5.24 -18.17
N LEU A 95 -11.12 -6.12 -17.16
CA LEU A 95 -12.11 -7.18 -16.92
C LEU A 95 -13.45 -6.64 -16.41
N GLY A 96 -13.55 -5.34 -16.12
CA GLY A 96 -14.81 -4.66 -15.84
C GLY A 96 -15.84 -4.76 -16.96
N GLY A 97 -15.41 -4.99 -18.20
CA GLY A 97 -16.32 -5.28 -19.32
C GLY A 97 -17.06 -6.62 -19.19
N PHE A 98 -16.54 -7.56 -18.39
CA PHE A 98 -17.22 -8.82 -18.06
C PHE A 98 -18.03 -8.69 -16.77
N SER A 99 -17.41 -8.19 -15.70
CA SER A 99 -18.06 -7.97 -14.41
C SER A 99 -17.20 -7.08 -13.53
N ILE A 100 -17.77 -6.02 -12.96
CA ILE A 100 -17.05 -5.13 -12.04
C ILE A 100 -16.61 -5.86 -10.75
N TRP A 101 -17.33 -6.91 -10.35
CA TRP A 101 -17.10 -7.66 -9.12
C TRP A 101 -15.83 -8.52 -9.13
N ILE A 102 -15.32 -8.87 -10.32
CA ILE A 102 -14.11 -9.68 -10.45
C ILE A 102 -12.84 -8.83 -10.26
N ILE A 103 -12.93 -7.52 -10.46
CA ILE A 103 -11.76 -6.64 -10.60
C ILE A 103 -10.81 -6.72 -9.39
N PRO A 104 -11.24 -6.60 -8.12
CA PRO A 104 -10.32 -6.63 -6.98
C PRO A 104 -9.57 -7.96 -6.85
N VAL A 105 -10.28 -9.08 -7.01
CA VAL A 105 -9.69 -10.43 -6.91
C VAL A 105 -8.79 -10.71 -8.12
N ALA A 106 -9.21 -10.29 -9.32
CA ALA A 106 -8.38 -10.40 -10.50
C ALA A 106 -7.08 -9.59 -10.35
N ALA A 107 -7.14 -8.35 -9.85
CA ALA A 107 -5.95 -7.54 -9.61
C ALA A 107 -4.99 -8.22 -8.63
N LEU A 108 -5.51 -8.78 -7.53
CA LEU A 108 -4.73 -9.55 -6.58
C LEU A 108 -4.06 -10.75 -7.24
N VAL A 109 -4.81 -11.60 -7.96
CA VAL A 109 -4.29 -12.83 -8.58
C VAL A 109 -3.27 -12.52 -9.67
N ILE A 110 -3.57 -11.56 -10.56
CA ILE A 110 -2.66 -11.15 -11.64
C ILE A 110 -1.39 -10.55 -11.03
N ALA A 111 -1.50 -9.72 -9.99
CA ALA A 111 -0.34 -9.14 -9.33
C ALA A 111 0.55 -10.19 -8.68
N LEU A 112 -0.04 -11.18 -8.01
CA LEU A 112 0.72 -12.32 -7.46
C LEU A 112 1.46 -13.07 -8.57
N ILE A 113 0.82 -13.33 -9.72
CA ILE A 113 1.46 -14.01 -10.85
C ILE A 113 2.62 -13.18 -11.41
N VAL A 114 2.40 -11.89 -11.67
CA VAL A 114 3.44 -10.97 -12.18
C VAL A 114 4.60 -10.88 -11.20
N GLY A 115 4.32 -10.71 -9.90
CA GLY A 115 5.35 -10.62 -8.89
C GLY A 115 6.09 -11.95 -8.63
N LEU A 116 5.43 -13.10 -8.77
CA LEU A 116 6.10 -14.41 -8.76
C LEU A 116 7.09 -14.53 -9.91
N PHE A 117 6.70 -14.11 -11.11
CA PHE A 117 7.57 -14.12 -12.28
C PHE A 117 8.77 -13.17 -12.10
N LEU A 118 8.53 -11.94 -11.67
CA LEU A 118 9.60 -10.98 -11.40
C LEU A 118 10.53 -11.45 -10.27
N GLY A 119 9.97 -12.01 -9.21
CA GLY A 119 10.72 -12.58 -8.11
C GLY A 119 11.55 -13.80 -8.52
N TRP A 120 11.06 -14.64 -9.43
CA TRP A 120 11.83 -15.73 -10.03
C TRP A 120 12.99 -15.20 -10.87
N ILE A 121 12.79 -14.14 -11.68
CA ILE A 121 13.87 -13.48 -12.41
C ILE A 121 14.91 -12.92 -11.44
N SER A 122 14.50 -12.18 -10.42
CA SER A 122 15.42 -11.59 -9.43
C SER A 122 16.25 -12.64 -8.71
N ASN A 123 15.65 -13.76 -8.32
CA ASN A 123 16.36 -14.79 -7.57
C ASN A 123 17.20 -15.71 -8.46
N SER A 124 16.66 -16.12 -9.62
CA SER A 124 17.25 -17.18 -10.46
C SER A 124 18.12 -16.63 -11.59
N VAL A 125 17.72 -15.51 -12.20
CA VAL A 125 18.44 -14.93 -13.36
C VAL A 125 19.45 -13.89 -12.88
N LEU A 126 19.03 -12.97 -12.00
CA LEU A 126 19.93 -11.95 -11.43
C LEU A 126 20.76 -12.50 -10.26
N ASN A 127 20.49 -13.74 -9.84
CA ASN A 127 21.28 -14.48 -8.86
C ASN A 127 21.46 -13.74 -7.52
N MET A 128 20.42 -13.03 -7.08
CA MET A 128 20.43 -12.33 -5.79
C MET A 128 20.47 -13.30 -4.59
N LYS A 129 20.03 -14.56 -4.79
CA LYS A 129 20.08 -15.67 -3.81
C LYS A 129 19.46 -15.33 -2.45
N ILE A 130 18.35 -14.59 -2.45
CA ILE A 130 17.65 -14.22 -1.22
C ILE A 130 16.47 -15.20 -1.02
N PRO A 131 16.43 -15.98 0.08
CA PRO A 131 15.47 -17.08 0.24
C PRO A 131 14.00 -16.67 0.14
N VAL A 132 13.66 -15.45 0.58
CA VAL A 132 12.29 -14.92 0.59
C VAL A 132 11.95 -14.06 -0.62
N MET A 133 12.87 -13.90 -1.59
CA MET A 133 12.74 -12.93 -2.68
C MET A 133 11.47 -13.15 -3.50
N THR A 134 11.29 -14.37 -4.03
CA THR A 134 10.18 -14.67 -4.94
C THR A 134 8.82 -14.44 -4.29
N ARG A 135 8.68 -14.89 -3.05
CA ARG A 135 7.47 -14.68 -2.27
C ARG A 135 7.26 -13.20 -1.93
N SER A 136 8.30 -12.50 -1.48
CA SER A 136 8.18 -11.09 -1.08
C SER A 136 7.83 -10.20 -2.27
N ILE A 137 8.43 -10.40 -3.45
CA ILE A 137 8.07 -9.63 -4.65
C ILE A 137 6.64 -9.94 -5.11
N ALA A 138 6.18 -11.19 -5.02
CA ALA A 138 4.78 -11.54 -5.30
C ALA A 138 3.80 -10.79 -4.39
N GLU A 139 4.05 -10.82 -3.08
CA GLU A 139 3.25 -10.10 -2.10
C GLU A 139 3.29 -8.58 -2.31
N LEU A 140 4.46 -8.01 -2.57
CA LEU A 140 4.62 -6.58 -2.82
C LEU A 140 3.91 -6.13 -4.10
N ALA A 141 3.91 -6.94 -5.16
CA ALA A 141 3.13 -6.65 -6.37
C ALA A 141 1.63 -6.59 -6.07
N ALA A 142 1.13 -7.54 -5.27
CA ALA A 142 -0.27 -7.55 -4.83
C ALA A 142 -0.62 -6.32 -3.97
N VAL A 143 0.27 -5.94 -3.05
CA VAL A 143 0.13 -4.71 -2.27
C VAL A 143 0.07 -3.48 -3.18
N GLY A 144 0.97 -3.38 -4.16
CA GLY A 144 0.98 -2.28 -5.12
C GLY A 144 -0.32 -2.19 -5.91
N ALA A 145 -0.84 -3.32 -6.39
CA ALA A 145 -2.11 -3.37 -7.13
C ALA A 145 -3.30 -2.93 -6.27
N LEU A 146 -3.43 -3.48 -5.06
CA LEU A 146 -4.53 -3.16 -4.14
C LEU A 146 -4.46 -1.71 -3.64
N ALA A 147 -3.26 -1.20 -3.35
CA ALA A 147 -3.08 0.18 -2.92
C ALA A 147 -3.38 1.18 -4.06
N LEU A 148 -2.87 0.94 -5.27
CA LEU A 148 -3.19 1.77 -6.43
C LEU A 148 -4.67 1.72 -6.79
N MET A 149 -5.31 0.55 -6.67
CA MET A 149 -6.76 0.44 -6.86
C MET A 149 -7.50 1.25 -5.81
N GLY A 150 -7.11 1.13 -4.54
CA GLY A 150 -7.70 1.89 -3.44
C GLY A 150 -7.59 3.40 -3.63
N PHE A 151 -6.41 3.91 -3.97
CA PHE A 151 -6.20 5.33 -4.27
C PHE A 151 -6.96 5.78 -5.52
N GLY A 152 -7.01 4.93 -6.56
CA GLY A 152 -7.83 5.17 -7.75
C GLY A 152 -9.30 5.32 -7.39
N VAL A 153 -9.83 4.44 -6.54
CA VAL A 153 -11.22 4.50 -6.06
C VAL A 153 -11.49 5.77 -5.24
N VAL A 154 -10.57 6.19 -4.37
CA VAL A 154 -10.74 7.47 -3.65
C VAL A 154 -10.82 8.64 -4.62
N ALA A 155 -10.00 8.63 -5.67
CA ALA A 155 -10.00 9.67 -6.67
C ALA A 155 -11.27 9.66 -7.52
N THR A 156 -11.65 8.50 -8.09
CA THR A 156 -12.64 8.42 -9.17
C THR A 156 -13.99 7.84 -8.76
N GLY A 157 -14.09 7.26 -7.56
CA GLY A 157 -15.29 6.54 -7.10
C GLY A 157 -15.55 5.21 -7.80
N THR A 158 -14.59 4.66 -8.56
CA THR A 158 -14.78 3.44 -9.34
C THR A 158 -13.48 2.63 -9.51
N VAL A 159 -13.63 1.34 -9.82
CA VAL A 159 -12.54 0.36 -10.04
C VAL A 159 -12.36 -0.03 -11.52
N GLY A 160 -13.32 0.33 -12.39
CA GLY A 160 -13.37 -0.10 -13.78
C GLY A 160 -12.47 0.73 -14.70
N PHE A 161 -11.92 0.10 -15.74
CA PHE A 161 -10.98 0.76 -16.67
C PHE A 161 -11.57 2.03 -17.30
N THR A 162 -12.81 1.97 -17.79
CA THR A 162 -13.47 3.14 -18.40
C THR A 162 -13.54 4.32 -17.43
N GLY A 163 -13.87 4.06 -16.16
CA GLY A 163 -14.00 5.11 -15.16
C GLY A 163 -12.68 5.73 -14.68
N ILE A 164 -11.56 5.04 -14.88
CA ILE A 164 -10.22 5.61 -14.62
C ILE A 164 -9.58 6.21 -15.88
N ALA A 165 -9.97 5.74 -17.07
CA ALA A 165 -9.40 6.15 -18.35
C ALA A 165 -10.13 7.31 -19.03
N THR A 166 -11.38 7.56 -18.64
CA THR A 166 -12.24 8.60 -19.24
C THR A 166 -12.98 9.40 -18.19
N ILE A 167 -13.36 10.63 -18.56
CA ILE A 167 -14.32 11.47 -17.83
C ILE A 167 -15.32 12.05 -18.82
N GLU A 168 -16.58 12.22 -18.41
CA GLU A 168 -17.59 12.92 -19.22
C GLU A 168 -17.71 14.38 -18.77
N ILE A 169 -17.52 15.31 -19.70
CA ILE A 169 -17.69 16.74 -19.47
C ILE A 169 -18.73 17.25 -20.45
N LEU A 170 -19.88 17.70 -19.95
CA LEU A 170 -21.00 18.20 -20.76
C LEU A 170 -21.45 17.21 -21.87
N GLY A 171 -21.41 15.91 -21.58
CA GLY A 171 -21.79 14.85 -22.52
C GLY A 171 -20.71 14.46 -23.54
N VAL A 172 -19.48 14.96 -23.38
CA VAL A 172 -18.33 14.60 -24.22
C VAL A 172 -17.34 13.77 -23.41
N THR A 173 -16.98 12.59 -23.92
CA THR A 173 -15.92 11.74 -23.33
C THR A 173 -14.54 12.37 -23.57
N VAL A 174 -13.82 12.66 -22.49
CA VAL A 174 -12.49 13.25 -22.50
C VAL A 174 -11.50 12.28 -21.86
N TYR A 175 -10.39 12.00 -22.55
CA TYR A 175 -9.32 11.14 -22.04
C TYR A 175 -8.28 11.92 -21.23
N ASN A 176 -7.85 13.09 -21.71
CA ASN A 176 -6.71 13.82 -21.12
C ASN A 176 -6.98 14.36 -19.71
N ALA A 177 -8.25 14.47 -19.31
CA ALA A 177 -8.66 14.92 -17.98
C ALA A 177 -8.98 13.76 -17.01
N SER A 178 -8.85 12.50 -17.45
CA SER A 178 -9.11 11.33 -16.61
C SER A 178 -7.98 11.04 -15.62
N TYR A 179 -8.21 10.12 -14.69
CA TYR A 179 -7.19 9.69 -13.73
C TYR A 179 -5.91 9.15 -14.42
N LEU A 180 -6.06 8.45 -15.55
CA LEU A 180 -4.92 8.03 -16.38
C LEU A 180 -4.35 9.18 -17.21
N GLY A 181 -5.21 9.91 -17.95
CA GLY A 181 -4.76 10.90 -18.93
C GLY A 181 -4.13 12.14 -18.30
N ALA A 182 -4.61 12.57 -17.14
CA ALA A 182 -4.06 13.70 -16.40
C ALA A 182 -2.83 13.33 -15.54
N GLY A 183 -2.40 12.06 -15.56
CA GLY A 183 -1.23 11.60 -14.80
C GLY A 183 -1.47 11.42 -13.29
N VAL A 184 -2.71 11.42 -12.82
CA VAL A 184 -3.05 11.22 -11.39
C VAL A 184 -2.59 9.85 -10.89
N ILE A 185 -2.59 8.84 -11.77
CA ILE A 185 -2.04 7.53 -11.43
C ILE A 185 -0.56 7.56 -11.05
N ALA A 186 0.24 8.48 -11.63
CA ALA A 186 1.64 8.64 -11.26
C ALA A 186 1.80 9.26 -9.86
N VAL A 187 0.90 10.17 -9.48
CA VAL A 187 0.84 10.70 -8.11
C VAL A 187 0.49 9.59 -7.12
N SER A 188 -0.53 8.80 -7.43
CA SER A 188 -0.96 7.66 -6.59
C SER A 188 0.13 6.61 -6.45
N PHE A 189 0.87 6.36 -7.53
CA PHE A 189 2.05 5.51 -7.54
C PHE A 189 3.11 6.02 -6.57
N MET A 190 3.49 7.29 -6.67
CA MET A 190 4.56 7.84 -5.83
C MET A 190 4.14 7.91 -4.37
N LEU A 191 2.91 8.34 -4.08
CA LEU A 191 2.36 8.36 -2.73
C LEU A 191 2.39 6.97 -2.10
N GLY A 192 1.87 5.96 -2.82
CA GLY A 192 1.84 4.60 -2.32
C GLY A 192 3.23 3.98 -2.15
N ALA A 193 4.13 4.18 -3.12
CA ALA A 193 5.50 3.67 -3.03
C ALA A 193 6.25 4.25 -1.83
N ILE A 194 6.12 5.57 -1.60
CA ILE A 194 6.70 6.26 -0.44
C ILE A 194 6.05 5.76 0.85
N ALA A 195 4.72 5.65 0.90
CA ALA A 195 4.00 5.18 2.07
C ALA A 195 4.32 3.72 2.45
N LEU A 196 4.69 2.89 1.47
CA LEU A 196 5.10 1.50 1.68
C LEU A 196 6.51 1.39 2.27
N GLN A 197 7.45 2.21 1.80
CA GLN A 197 8.87 2.13 2.19
C GLN A 197 9.20 2.94 3.45
N HIS A 198 8.49 4.06 3.68
CA HIS A 198 8.80 4.99 4.76
C HIS A 198 8.70 4.36 6.16
N PRO A 199 7.67 3.54 6.49
CA PRO A 199 7.49 3.05 7.85
C PRO A 199 8.68 2.23 8.33
N PHE A 200 9.11 1.25 7.53
CA PHE A 200 10.27 0.45 7.86
C PHE A 200 11.55 1.29 7.91
N ASN A 201 11.78 2.17 6.93
CA ASN A 201 12.99 2.98 6.88
C ASN A 201 13.10 3.97 8.05
N ALA A 202 11.99 4.58 8.47
CA ALA A 202 11.94 5.53 9.57
C ALA A 202 11.99 4.85 10.94
N CYS A 203 11.53 3.59 11.04
CA CYS A 203 11.54 2.83 12.29
C CYS A 203 12.75 1.92 12.44
N LEU A 204 13.63 1.82 11.44
CA LEU A 204 14.80 0.95 11.44
C LEU A 204 15.77 1.32 12.58
N GLY A 205 16.15 0.33 13.39
CA GLY A 205 17.16 0.49 14.44
C GLY A 205 17.03 -0.56 15.54
N PRO A 206 17.96 -0.58 16.52
CA PRO A 206 17.98 -1.55 17.63
C PRO A 206 16.72 -1.56 18.51
N GLY A 207 15.93 -0.50 18.48
CA GLY A 207 14.66 -0.36 19.21
C GLY A 207 13.42 -0.38 18.30
N GLU A 208 13.48 -1.02 17.13
CA GLU A 208 12.30 -1.21 16.27
C GLU A 208 11.27 -2.11 16.97
N LYS A 209 10.01 -1.66 16.99
CA LYS A 209 8.87 -2.45 17.45
C LYS A 209 7.79 -2.44 16.38
N GLN A 210 7.26 -3.62 16.12
CA GLN A 210 6.28 -3.86 15.06
C GLN A 210 5.02 -2.98 15.19
N ASP A 211 4.59 -2.67 16.43
CA ASP A 211 3.43 -1.83 16.67
C ASP A 211 3.65 -0.37 16.24
N ARG A 212 4.83 0.19 16.50
CA ARG A 212 5.24 1.52 16.04
C ARG A 212 5.32 1.57 14.52
N THR A 213 5.97 0.58 13.91
CA THR A 213 6.15 0.52 12.45
C THR A 213 4.81 0.37 11.72
N ASN A 214 3.92 -0.49 12.21
CA ASN A 214 2.57 -0.64 11.65
C ASN A 214 1.72 0.62 11.83
N MET A 215 1.85 1.32 12.97
CA MET A 215 1.15 2.59 13.17
C MET A 215 1.62 3.66 12.20
N LEU A 216 2.92 3.72 11.91
CA LEU A 216 3.46 4.62 10.90
C LEU A 216 2.99 4.26 9.48
N ALA A 217 2.84 2.97 9.16
CA ALA A 217 2.24 2.54 7.89
C ALA A 217 0.78 3.00 7.73
N ILE A 218 0.00 2.93 8.80
CA ILE A 218 -1.38 3.45 8.83
C ILE A 218 -1.39 4.97 8.61
N GLU A 219 -0.52 5.69 9.32
CA GLU A 219 -0.38 7.14 9.20
C GLU A 219 -0.01 7.56 7.77
N CYS A 220 1.00 6.94 7.17
CA CYS A 220 1.43 7.24 5.80
C CYS A 220 0.35 6.91 4.76
N GLY A 221 -0.43 5.85 4.99
CA GLY A 221 -1.57 5.51 4.15
C GLY A 221 -2.67 6.57 4.20
N PHE A 222 -3.04 7.06 5.39
CA PHE A 222 -4.01 8.14 5.53
C PHE A 222 -3.47 9.49 5.03
N LEU A 223 -2.18 9.77 5.21
CA LEU A 223 -1.54 10.96 4.66
C LEU A 223 -1.61 10.96 3.12
N SER A 224 -1.38 9.80 2.50
CA SER A 224 -1.54 9.61 1.05
C SER A 224 -3.00 9.75 0.62
N MET A 225 -3.94 9.22 1.42
CA MET A 225 -5.37 9.36 1.19
C MET A 225 -5.84 10.81 1.20
N ILE A 226 -5.26 11.70 2.04
CA ILE A 226 -5.59 13.14 2.04
C ILE A 226 -5.35 13.75 0.67
N ILE A 227 -4.19 13.49 0.07
CA ILE A 227 -3.85 14.02 -1.26
C ILE A 227 -4.82 13.49 -2.33
N MET A 228 -5.15 12.19 -2.27
CA MET A 228 -6.11 11.59 -3.20
C MET A 228 -7.53 12.14 -3.02
N ALA A 229 -7.94 12.43 -1.78
CA ALA A 229 -9.22 13.06 -1.50
C ALA A 229 -9.27 14.51 -2.01
N VAL A 230 -8.19 15.27 -1.92
CA VAL A 230 -8.11 16.62 -2.54
C VAL A 230 -8.23 16.53 -4.06
N ILE A 231 -7.59 15.54 -4.68
CA ILE A 231 -7.70 15.32 -6.14
C ILE A 231 -9.12 14.89 -6.52
N SER A 232 -9.81 14.14 -5.66
CA SER A 232 -11.15 13.62 -5.93
C SER A 232 -12.21 14.69 -6.20
N PHE A 233 -12.01 15.94 -5.76
CA PHE A 233 -12.92 17.07 -6.05
C PHE A 233 -13.14 17.32 -7.55
N VAL A 234 -12.23 16.83 -8.41
CA VAL A 234 -12.35 16.95 -9.87
C VAL A 234 -13.19 15.82 -10.48
N PHE A 235 -13.32 14.69 -9.79
CA PHE A 235 -13.82 13.43 -10.36
C PHE A 235 -15.13 12.94 -9.74
N VAL A 236 -15.34 13.19 -8.45
CA VAL A 236 -16.54 12.78 -7.72
C VAL A 236 -17.34 13.99 -7.26
N SER A 237 -18.56 13.76 -6.77
CA SER A 237 -19.39 14.81 -6.19
C SER A 237 -18.67 15.51 -5.04
N LEU A 238 -18.99 16.79 -4.88
CA LEU A 238 -18.41 17.63 -3.83
C LEU A 238 -18.62 17.03 -2.43
N ALA A 239 -19.77 16.40 -2.20
CA ALA A 239 -20.06 15.72 -0.94
C ALA A 239 -19.19 14.47 -0.72
N ALA A 240 -18.99 13.62 -1.74
CA ALA A 240 -18.11 12.46 -1.65
C ALA A 240 -16.63 12.85 -1.40
N ALA A 241 -16.17 13.91 -2.07
CA ALA A 241 -14.83 14.43 -1.89
C ALA A 241 -14.60 14.94 -0.45
N TRP A 242 -15.56 15.69 0.10
CA TRP A 242 -15.50 16.15 1.49
C TRP A 242 -15.52 15.00 2.49
N ILE A 243 -16.39 13.99 2.30
CA ILE A 243 -16.43 12.80 3.17
C ILE A 243 -15.06 12.11 3.16
N SER A 244 -14.49 11.87 1.99
CA SER A 244 -13.19 11.22 1.84
C SER A 244 -12.08 12.02 2.53
N LEU A 245 -12.09 13.35 2.38
CA LEU A 245 -11.09 14.23 2.99
C LEU A 245 -11.21 14.24 4.52
N ILE A 246 -12.42 14.34 5.07
CA ILE A 246 -12.66 14.34 6.53
C ILE A 246 -12.22 13.00 7.13
N VAL A 247 -12.59 11.87 6.51
CA VAL A 247 -12.18 10.54 6.97
C VAL A 247 -10.67 10.40 6.94
N ALA A 248 -10.00 10.86 5.87
CA ALA A 248 -8.55 10.81 5.76
C ALA A 248 -7.86 11.66 6.84
N LEU A 249 -8.34 12.88 7.10
CA LEU A 249 -7.81 13.76 8.14
C LEU A 249 -7.97 13.17 9.54
N ILE A 250 -9.13 12.58 9.86
CA ILE A 250 -9.37 11.92 11.15
C ILE A 250 -8.45 10.71 11.31
N GLY A 251 -8.38 9.85 10.29
CA GLY A 251 -7.51 8.67 10.30
C GLY A 251 -6.04 9.03 10.47
N TRP A 252 -5.58 10.06 9.75
CA TRP A 252 -4.24 10.60 9.87
C TRP A 252 -3.96 11.16 11.27
N ALA A 253 -4.83 12.01 11.81
CA ALA A 253 -4.62 12.61 13.13
C ALA A 253 -4.56 11.56 14.25
N VAL A 254 -5.46 10.59 14.24
CA VAL A 254 -5.49 9.51 15.25
C VAL A 254 -4.23 8.65 15.17
N SER A 255 -3.86 8.24 13.96
CA SER A 255 -2.68 7.39 13.74
C SER A 255 -1.37 8.13 14.05
N TYR A 256 -1.26 9.41 13.68
CA TYR A 256 -0.12 10.25 14.00
C TYR A 256 0.09 10.42 15.51
N VAL A 257 -0.96 10.79 16.26
CA VAL A 257 -0.88 10.94 17.73
C VAL A 257 -0.45 9.62 18.37
N LYS A 258 -0.98 8.50 17.88
CA LYS A 258 -0.61 7.18 18.39
C LYS A 258 0.83 6.81 18.05
N TYR A 259 1.29 7.09 16.83
CA TYR A 259 2.68 6.90 16.43
C TYR A 259 3.62 7.70 17.32
N ILE A 260 3.37 8.98 17.57
CA ILE A 260 4.17 9.82 18.47
C ILE A 260 4.21 9.24 19.89
N ALA A 261 3.09 8.75 20.42
CA ALA A 261 3.05 8.12 21.73
C ALA A 261 3.92 6.85 21.80
N LEU A 262 3.88 5.99 20.76
CA LEU A 262 4.72 4.80 20.66
C LEU A 262 6.20 5.16 20.51
N SER A 263 6.53 6.18 19.73
CA SER A 263 7.89 6.71 19.58
C SER A 263 8.45 7.24 20.90
N LYS A 264 7.65 7.99 21.67
CA LYS A 264 8.06 8.47 23.01
C LYS A 264 8.32 7.32 23.99
N ARG A 265 7.45 6.31 23.99
CA ARG A 265 7.63 5.09 24.81
C ARG A 265 8.96 4.41 24.47
N ASP A 266 9.26 4.25 23.19
CA ASP A 266 10.47 3.54 22.76
C ASP A 266 11.74 4.35 22.99
N ALA A 267 11.67 5.68 22.84
CA ALA A 267 12.78 6.58 23.19
C ALA A 267 13.08 6.57 24.70
N ALA A 268 12.05 6.58 25.56
CA ALA A 268 12.22 6.49 27.01
C ALA A 268 12.90 5.19 27.43
N ALA A 269 12.49 4.05 26.85
CA ALA A 269 13.11 2.75 27.12
C ALA A 269 14.59 2.66 26.68
N TRP A 270 15.02 3.50 25.75
CA TRP A 270 16.41 3.55 25.29
C TRP A 270 17.32 4.33 26.26
N LEU A 271 16.79 5.32 26.98
CA LEU A 271 17.55 6.05 28.02
C LEU A 271 17.89 5.15 29.22
N ASP A 272 17.03 4.16 29.50
CA ASP A 272 17.26 3.16 30.55
C ASP A 272 18.07 1.96 30.05
N ALA A 273 18.26 1.83 28.73
CA ALA A 273 19.12 0.81 28.16
C ALA A 273 20.57 1.23 28.38
N LYS A 274 21.30 0.47 29.22
CA LYS A 274 22.75 0.60 29.26
C LYS A 274 23.27 0.43 27.82
N PRO A 275 24.17 1.31 27.33
CA PRO A 275 24.94 0.97 26.14
C PRO A 275 25.48 -0.44 26.39
N PHE A 276 25.44 -1.30 25.36
CA PHE A 276 25.96 -2.67 25.41
C PHE A 276 27.09 -2.71 26.43
N SER A 277 26.95 -3.53 27.48
CA SER A 277 28.04 -3.67 28.46
C SER A 277 29.29 -3.78 27.63
N ASP A 278 30.22 -2.83 27.81
CA ASP A 278 31.57 -2.99 27.32
C ASP A 278 31.91 -4.43 27.67
N ALA A 279 32.04 -5.27 26.65
CA ALA A 279 32.46 -6.62 26.87
C ALA A 279 33.86 -6.46 27.46
N GLU A 280 33.92 -6.52 28.79
CA GLU A 280 35.14 -6.74 29.53
C GLU A 280 35.69 -8.07 28.98
N GLU A 281 36.86 -7.94 28.35
CA GLU A 281 37.82 -8.95 27.89
C GLU A 281 37.59 -9.63 26.51
#